data_AF-A0A3B9J1U9-F1
#
_entry.id   AF-A0A3B9J1U9-F1
#
_cell.length_a   1.000
_cell.length_b   1.000
_cell.length_c   1.000
_cell.angle_alpha   90.00
_cell.angle_beta   90.00
_cell.angle_gamma   90.00
#
_symmetry.space_group_name_H-M   'P 1'
#
loop_
_entity.id
_entity.type
_entity.pdbx_description
1 polymer ?
#
loop_
_entity_poly.entity_id
_entity_poly.type
_entity_poly.pdbx_seq_one_letter_code
_entity_poly.pdbx_strand_id
1 'polypeptide(L)'
;MRQPRLSLREQPLPGGQPLAFGAGLLIALIVGTLLLLAAGHDPLKIYSRMFEASLGDPDAWAKTINRAVPLGLAGLAVAVAGSMGLWNIGAEGQIMAGAIAAAWVAR
;
A
#
# COMPACT_ATOMS: atom_id res chain seq x y z
N MET A 1 -30.83 -0.02 31.01
CA MET A 1 -29.82 0.43 30.03
C MET A 1 -28.75 -0.66 29.92
N ARG A 2 -28.62 -1.30 28.74
CA ARG A 2 -27.63 -2.37 28.53
C ARG A 2 -26.26 -1.72 28.35
N GLN A 3 -25.28 -2.11 29.16
CA GLN A 3 -23.90 -1.64 29.01
C GLN A 3 -23.38 -2.02 27.61
N PRO A 4 -22.82 -1.09 26.83
CA PRO A 4 -22.15 -1.42 25.58
C PRO A 4 -20.96 -2.33 25.91
N ARG A 5 -21.08 -3.62 25.59
CA ARG A 5 -19.96 -4.56 25.63
C ARG A 5 -19.09 -4.29 24.41
N LEU A 6 -17.86 -3.85 24.64
CA LEU A 6 -16.80 -3.83 23.64
C LEU A 6 -16.47 -5.29 23.28
N SER A 7 -17.19 -5.86 22.32
CA SER A 7 -16.78 -7.10 21.67
C SER A 7 -15.68 -6.75 20.67
N LEU A 8 -14.48 -7.27 20.86
CA LEU A 8 -13.43 -7.21 19.84
C LEU A 8 -13.99 -7.81 18.55
N ARG A 9 -14.17 -6.96 17.53
CA ARG A 9 -14.79 -7.37 16.28
C ARG A 9 -13.73 -8.00 15.38
N GLU A 10 -14.05 -9.22 14.98
CA GLU A 10 -13.38 -10.13 14.05
C GLU A 10 -12.02 -10.65 14.50
N GLN A 11 -12.01 -11.94 14.82
CA GLN A 11 -10.79 -12.72 14.96
C GLN A 11 -10.03 -12.62 13.63
N PRO A 12 -8.81 -12.05 13.59
CA PRO A 12 -7.99 -12.13 12.39
C PRO A 12 -7.83 -13.61 12.05
N LEU A 13 -8.06 -13.97 10.78
CA LEU A 13 -7.86 -15.35 10.29
C LEU A 13 -6.48 -15.85 10.78
N PRO A 14 -6.42 -16.82 11.72
CA PRO A 14 -5.15 -17.26 12.28
C PRO A 14 -4.29 -17.84 11.15
N GLY A 15 -3.17 -17.18 10.83
CA GLY A 15 -2.27 -17.59 9.73
C GLY A 15 -2.80 -17.36 8.31
N GLY A 16 -4.03 -16.84 8.12
CA GLY A 16 -4.63 -16.60 6.80
C GLY A 16 -4.22 -15.30 6.12
N GLN A 17 -3.70 -14.33 6.89
CA GLN A 17 -3.34 -13.00 6.35
C GLN A 17 -2.16 -13.04 5.34
N PRO A 18 -1.05 -13.77 5.58
CA PRO A 18 0.01 -13.90 4.58
C PRO A 18 -0.46 -14.62 3.31
N LEU A 19 -1.33 -15.63 3.46
CA LEU A 19 -1.90 -16.36 2.33
C LEU A 19 -2.82 -15.47 1.49
N ALA A 20 -3.68 -14.67 2.13
CA ALA A 20 -4.54 -13.71 1.46
C ALA A 20 -3.71 -12.65 0.70
N PHE A 21 -2.63 -12.15 1.32
CA PHE A 21 -1.70 -11.25 0.66
C PHE A 21 -1.03 -11.90 -0.56
N GLY A 22 -0.50 -13.12 -0.40
CA GLY A 22 0.15 -13.85 -1.48
C GLY A 22 -0.80 -14.15 -2.65
N ALA A 23 -2.03 -14.60 -2.35
CA ALA A 23 -3.06 -14.82 -3.36
C ALA A 23 -3.43 -13.52 -4.10
N GLY A 24 -3.62 -12.41 -3.37
CA GLY A 24 -3.88 -11.10 -3.95
C GLY A 24 -2.75 -10.61 -4.85
N LEU A 25 -1.49 -10.79 -4.42
CA LEU A 25 -0.32 -10.45 -5.21
C LEU A 25 -0.24 -11.24 -6.52
N LEU A 26 -0.46 -12.56 -6.45
CA LEU A 26 -0.48 -13.41 -7.66
C LEU A 26 -1.59 -13.00 -8.62
N ILE A 27 -2.80 -12.75 -8.12
CA ILE A 27 -3.92 -12.28 -8.95
C ILE A 27 -3.58 -10.94 -9.61
N ALA A 28 -3.01 -9.99 -8.87
CA ALA A 28 -2.62 -8.69 -9.41
C ALA A 28 -1.57 -8.83 -10.53
N LEU A 29 -0.58 -9.71 -10.38
CA LEU A 29 0.42 -9.99 -11.41
C LEU A 29 -0.20 -10.66 -12.65
N ILE A 30 -1.12 -11.61 -12.46
CA ILE A 30 -1.82 -12.26 -13.58
C ILE A 30 -2.66 -11.24 -14.35
N VAL A 31 -3.49 -10.47 -13.64
CA VAL A 31 -4.33 -9.43 -14.25
C VAL A 31 -3.46 -8.40 -14.97
N GLY A 32 -2.39 -7.92 -14.34
CA GLY A 32 -1.44 -7.00 -14.96
C GLY A 32 -0.81 -7.58 -16.24
N THR A 33 -0.42 -8.85 -16.21
CA THR A 33 0.11 -9.56 -17.39
C THR A 33 -0.91 -9.57 -18.53
N LEU A 34 -2.17 -9.91 -18.24
CA LEU A 34 -3.25 -9.93 -19.24
C LEU A 34 -3.48 -8.55 -19.84
N LEU A 35 -3.45 -7.49 -19.03
CA LEU A 35 -3.59 -6.11 -19.50
C LEU A 35 -2.42 -5.68 -20.38
N LEU A 36 -1.19 -6.05 -20.01
CA LEU A 36 0.01 -5.75 -20.81
C LEU A 36 -0.03 -6.47 -22.16
N LEU A 37 -0.41 -7.75 -22.18
CA LEU A 37 -0.59 -8.51 -23.41
C LEU A 37 -1.70 -7.92 -24.29
N ALA A 38 -2.83 -7.54 -23.70
CA ALA A 38 -3.92 -6.87 -24.42
C ALA A 38 -3.48 -5.52 -25.03
N ALA A 39 -2.56 -4.82 -24.37
CA ALA A 39 -1.94 -3.60 -24.87
C ALA A 39 -0.76 -3.84 -25.84
N GLY A 40 -0.44 -5.09 -26.18
CA GLY A 40 0.67 -5.44 -27.10
C GLY A 40 2.07 -5.27 -26.51
N HIS A 41 2.20 -5.24 -25.18
CA HIS A 41 3.48 -5.11 -24.49
C HIS A 41 3.97 -6.47 -23.97
N ASP A 42 5.29 -6.69 -24.00
CA ASP A 42 5.93 -7.87 -23.41
C ASP A 42 5.95 -7.75 -21.87
N PRO A 43 5.19 -8.59 -21.13
CA PRO A 43 5.09 -8.50 -19.68
C PRO A 43 6.42 -8.78 -18.97
N LEU A 44 7.24 -9.70 -19.51
CA LEU A 44 8.52 -10.04 -18.89
C LEU A 44 9.47 -8.86 -18.93
N LYS A 45 9.54 -8.17 -20.08
CA LYS A 45 10.33 -6.95 -20.23
C LYS A 45 9.82 -5.81 -19.34
N ILE A 46 8.51 -5.66 -19.21
CA ILE A 46 7.95 -4.60 -18.34
C ILE A 46 8.23 -4.89 -16.87
N TYR A 47 8.02 -6.13 -16.41
CA TYR A 47 8.29 -6.48 -15.02
C TYR A 47 9.78 -6.46 -14.67
N SER A 48 10.67 -6.85 -15.59
CA SER A 48 12.11 -6.70 -15.37
C SER A 48 12.49 -5.22 -15.21
N ARG A 49 11.95 -4.33 -16.05
CA ARG A 49 12.13 -2.89 -15.92
C ARG A 49 11.56 -2.33 -14.62
N MET A 50 10.40 -2.80 -14.18
CA MET A 50 9.81 -2.40 -12.90
C MET A 50 10.71 -2.80 -11.73
N PHE A 51 11.29 -4.00 -11.78
CA PHE A 51 12.22 -4.48 -10.76
C PHE A 51 13.52 -3.65 -10.75
N GLU A 52 14.14 -3.44 -11.92
CA GLU A 52 15.32 -2.58 -12.07
C GLU A 52 15.07 -1.17 -11.53
N ALA A 53 13.94 -0.54 -11.92
CA ALA A 53 13.60 0.81 -11.50
C ALA A 53 13.28 0.94 -10.01
N SER A 54 12.96 -0.17 -9.34
CA SER A 54 12.59 -0.17 -7.92
C SER A 54 13.74 -0.61 -7.01
N LEU A 55 14.57 -1.57 -7.44
CA LEU A 55 15.55 -2.26 -6.60
C LEU A 55 16.91 -2.48 -7.27
N GLY A 56 17.11 -2.00 -8.50
CA GLY A 56 18.29 -2.30 -9.33
C GLY A 56 19.58 -1.62 -8.88
N ASP A 57 19.49 -0.45 -8.24
CA ASP A 57 20.64 0.33 -7.78
C ASP A 57 20.28 1.17 -6.52
N PRO A 58 21.26 1.77 -5.82
CA PRO A 58 21.01 2.56 -4.61
C PRO A 58 20.03 3.72 -4.79
N ASP A 59 20.01 4.37 -5.97
CA ASP A 59 19.08 5.46 -6.25
C ASP A 59 17.65 4.94 -6.48
N ALA A 60 17.52 3.77 -7.13
CA ALA A 60 16.25 3.06 -7.26
C ALA A 60 15.68 2.69 -5.89
N TRP A 61 16.53 2.17 -5.00
CA TRP A 61 16.16 1.90 -3.60
C TRP A 61 15.70 3.16 -2.86
N ALA A 62 16.45 4.25 -2.96
CA ALA A 62 16.08 5.52 -2.35
C ALA A 62 14.72 6.02 -2.87
N LYS A 63 14.47 5.93 -4.18
CA LYS A 63 13.19 6.28 -4.82
C LYS A 63 12.04 5.41 -4.32
N THR A 64 12.28 4.13 -4.11
CA THR A 64 11.28 3.18 -3.58
C THR A 64 10.95 3.51 -2.14
N ILE A 65 11.96 3.69 -1.28
CA ILE A 65 11.76 4.01 0.14
C ILE A 65 11.07 5.36 0.31
N ASN A 66 11.47 6.38 -0.45
CA ASN A 66 10.85 7.71 -0.41
C ASN A 66 9.34 7.69 -0.71
N ARG A 67 8.87 6.70 -1.48
CA ARG A 67 7.45 6.50 -1.77
C ARG A 67 6.79 5.54 -0.78
N ALA A 68 7.49 4.47 -0.39
CA ALA A 68 6.99 3.45 0.51
C ALA A 68 6.71 4.01 1.92
N VAL A 69 7.57 4.90 2.44
CA VAL A 69 7.41 5.48 3.78
C VAL A 69 6.07 6.23 3.93
N PRO A 70 5.73 7.26 3.13
CA PRO A 70 4.47 7.96 3.28
C PRO A 70 3.25 7.08 3.02
N LEU A 71 3.33 6.15 2.07
CA LEU A 71 2.25 5.20 1.79
C LEU A 71 2.03 4.22 2.97
N GLY A 72 3.11 3.73 3.57
CA GLY A 72 3.07 2.84 4.73
C GLY A 72 2.49 3.55 5.96
N LEU A 73 2.87 4.80 6.20
CA LEU A 73 2.30 5.63 7.27
C LEU A 73 0.81 5.91 7.04
N ALA A 74 0.38 6.16 5.81
CA ALA A 74 -1.03 6.32 5.46
C ALA A 74 -1.82 5.02 5.70
N GLY A 75 -1.27 3.87 5.29
CA GLY A 75 -1.86 2.57 5.57
C GLY A 75 -2.00 2.31 7.07
N LEU A 76 -0.99 2.66 7.87
CA LEU A 76 -1.05 2.58 9.33
C LEU A 76 -2.14 3.50 9.91
N ALA A 77 -2.25 4.73 9.43
CA ALA A 77 -3.29 5.67 9.87
C ALA A 77 -4.71 5.14 9.56
N VAL A 78 -4.91 4.54 8.40
CA VAL A 78 -6.18 3.88 8.03
C VAL A 78 -6.43 2.65 8.91
N ALA A 79 -5.43 1.82 9.16
CA ALA A 79 -5.56 0.63 10.01
C ALA A 79 -5.95 0.99 11.46
N VAL A 80 -5.32 2.04 12.01
CA VAL A 80 -5.65 2.55 13.34
C VAL A 80 -7.09 3.08 13.37
N ALA A 81 -7.49 3.91 12.41
CA ALA A 81 -8.88 4.40 12.32
C ALA A 81 -9.89 3.23 12.20
N GLY A 82 -9.60 2.26 11.33
CA GLY A 82 -10.42 1.08 11.11
C GLY A 82 -10.61 0.23 12.37
N SER A 83 -9.57 0.10 13.20
CA SER A 83 -9.66 -0.61 14.49
C SER A 83 -10.63 0.05 15.50
N MET A 84 -10.88 1.36 15.35
CA MET A 84 -11.85 2.11 16.16
C MET A 84 -13.26 2.13 15.54
N GLY A 85 -13.46 1.44 14.41
CA GLY A 85 -14.71 1.50 13.63
C GLY A 85 -14.91 2.84 12.90
N LEU A 86 -13.84 3.63 12.76
CA LEU A 86 -13.83 4.88 12.01
C LEU A 86 -13.27 4.65 10.61
N TRP A 87 -13.78 5.40 9.65
CA TRP A 87 -13.33 5.33 8.26
C TRP A 87 -12.43 6.53 7.93
N ASN A 88 -11.21 6.27 7.45
CA ASN A 88 -10.28 7.32 7.02
C ASN A 88 -10.32 7.48 5.48
N ILE A 89 -11.05 8.47 4.98
CA ILE A 89 -11.13 8.81 3.54
C ILE A 89 -9.97 9.72 3.12
N GLY A 90 -9.37 10.45 4.07
CA GLY A 90 -8.48 11.59 3.79
C GLY A 90 -7.00 11.23 3.65
N ALA A 91 -6.64 9.95 3.51
CA ALA A 91 -5.24 9.50 3.49
C ALA A 91 -4.38 10.24 2.45
N GLU A 92 -4.91 10.46 1.24
CA GLU A 92 -4.22 11.22 0.19
C GLU A 92 -3.97 12.68 0.60
N GLY A 93 -4.99 13.33 1.21
CA GLY A 93 -4.87 14.69 1.74
C GLY A 93 -3.87 14.79 2.90
N GLN A 94 -3.79 13.76 3.75
CA GLN A 94 -2.79 13.68 4.83
C GLN A 94 -1.37 13.60 4.28
N ILE A 95 -1.14 12.77 3.25
CA ILE A 95 0.15 12.71 2.56
C ILE A 95 0.48 14.08 1.95
N MET A 96 -0.47 14.70 1.24
CA MET A 96 -0.26 16.00 0.59
C MET A 96 0.05 17.11 1.59
N ALA A 97 -0.71 17.21 2.68
CA ALA A 97 -0.48 18.19 3.73
C ALA A 97 0.90 18.01 4.38
N GLY A 98 1.32 16.75 4.63
CA GLY A 98 2.66 16.43 5.11
C GLY A 98 3.75 16.87 4.12
N ALA A 99 3.56 16.62 2.83
CA ALA A 99 4.48 17.04 1.78
C ALA A 99 4.61 18.58 1.71
N ILE A 100 3.50 19.31 1.78
CA ILE A 100 3.49 20.79 1.81
C ILE A 100 4.25 21.31 3.05
N ALA A 101 3.97 20.76 4.23
CA ALA A 101 4.63 21.16 5.46
C ALA A 101 6.15 20.85 5.43
N ALA A 102 6.54 19.68 4.92
CA ALA A 102 7.95 19.32 4.76
C ALA A 102 8.67 20.26 3.78
N ALA A 103 8.06 20.55 2.63
CA ALA A 103 8.62 21.50 1.66
C ALA A 103 8.71 22.92 2.24
N TRP A 104 7.72 23.34 3.03
CA TRP A 104 7.75 24.60 3.76
C TRP A 104 8.94 24.64 4.72
N VAL A 105 9.18 23.61 5.53
CA VAL A 105 10.30 23.60 6.49
C VAL A 105 11.67 23.46 5.82
N ALA A 106 11.75 22.76 4.68
CA ALA A 106 13.00 22.51 3.97
C ALA A 106 13.53 23.72 3.18
N ARG A 107 12.71 24.77 2.99
CA ARG A 107 13.14 26.03 2.36
C ARG A 107 14.11 26.81 3.27
#